data_AF-A0A241W2U7-F1
#
_entry.id   AF-A0A241W2U7-F1
#
_cell.length_a   1.000
_cell.length_b   1.000
_cell.length_c   1.000
_cell.angle_alpha   90.00
_cell.angle_beta   90.00
_cell.angle_gamma   90.00
#
_symmetry.space_group_name_H-M   'P 1'
#
loop_
_entity.id
_entity.type
_entity.pdbx_description
1 polymer ?
#
loop_
_entity_poly.entity_id
_entity_poly.type
_entity_poly.pdbx_seq_one_letter_code
_entity_poly.pdbx_strand_id
1 'polypeptide(L)'
;MKEVTEFDLRHPDYKDPDLKPEHFEFDGEGKIARKDRFERGMRRVHGMLIDLGLSSSRDAWTVKEELQKLKKYIEDMQRLKDLVCIVEQAPEDAEYFNLENREYVKNIDVEHLDIAKAEPSESHLINHDTCGKDGVWTENSAWLENIHSLVMLADMKEEILVMSGAMEACK
;
A
#
# COMPACT_ATOMS: atom_id res chain seq x y z
N MET A 1 -7.37 -7.57 33.57
CA MET A 1 -6.98 -8.65 32.64
C MET A 1 -6.94 -9.94 33.46
N LYS A 2 -7.55 -11.05 33.01
CA LYS A 2 -7.50 -12.33 33.75
C LYS A 2 -6.06 -12.85 33.73
N GLU A 3 -5.55 -13.31 34.87
CA GLU A 3 -4.24 -13.99 34.91
C GLU A 3 -4.35 -15.44 34.46
N VAL A 4 -3.34 -15.93 33.74
CA VAL A 4 -3.24 -17.35 33.36
C VAL A 4 -2.92 -18.15 34.61
N THR A 5 -3.66 -19.23 34.85
CA THR A 5 -3.44 -20.13 35.99
C THR A 5 -2.87 -21.46 35.53
N GLU A 6 -2.34 -22.26 36.46
CA GLU A 6 -1.88 -23.63 36.17
C GLU A 6 -2.98 -24.53 35.60
N PHE A 7 -4.25 -24.25 35.92
CA PHE A 7 -5.38 -24.99 35.37
C PHE A 7 -5.57 -24.72 33.87
N ASP A 8 -5.33 -23.48 33.45
CA ASP A 8 -5.42 -23.06 32.05
C ASP A 8 -4.31 -23.71 31.18
N LEU A 9 -3.16 -24.06 31.79
CA LEU A 9 -2.01 -24.70 31.12
C LEU A 9 -2.06 -26.25 31.07
N ARG A 10 -3.18 -26.89 31.45
CA ARG A 10 -3.31 -28.36 31.42
C ARG A 10 -3.37 -28.97 30.00
N HIS A 11 -3.41 -28.15 28.96
CA HIS A 11 -3.40 -28.61 27.57
C HIS A 11 -2.06 -29.30 27.23
N PRO A 12 -2.06 -30.41 26.45
CA PRO A 12 -0.84 -31.13 26.09
C PRO A 12 0.26 -30.26 25.48
N ASP A 13 -0.10 -29.19 24.78
CA ASP A 13 0.84 -28.27 24.11
C ASP A 13 1.66 -27.38 25.07
N TYR A 14 1.32 -27.36 26.36
CA TYR A 14 1.97 -26.51 27.38
C TYR A 14 2.70 -27.31 28.47
N LYS A 15 2.96 -28.61 28.25
CA LYS A 15 3.60 -29.54 29.20
C LYS A 15 5.12 -29.41 29.33
N ASP A 16 5.69 -28.27 28.95
CA ASP A 16 7.12 -28.00 29.16
C ASP A 16 7.34 -27.61 30.64
N PRO A 17 8.14 -28.37 31.41
CA PRO A 17 8.30 -28.17 32.85
C PRO A 17 8.92 -26.82 33.24
N ASP A 18 9.58 -26.13 32.30
CA ASP A 18 10.16 -24.80 32.52
C ASP A 18 9.15 -23.67 32.26
N LEU A 19 7.93 -23.98 31.80
CA LEU A 19 6.88 -23.02 31.52
C LEU A 19 5.94 -22.82 32.71
N LYS A 20 5.99 -21.62 33.27
CA LYS A 20 5.10 -21.18 34.36
C LYS A 20 3.98 -20.29 33.82
N PRO A 21 2.82 -20.19 34.53
CA PRO A 21 1.71 -19.34 34.12
C PRO A 21 2.08 -17.88 33.85
N GLU A 22 3.08 -17.34 34.55
CA GLU A 22 3.61 -15.98 34.37
C GLU A 22 4.19 -15.71 32.96
N HIS A 23 4.64 -16.76 32.25
CA HIS A 23 5.15 -16.68 30.88
C HIS A 23 4.05 -16.51 29.83
N PHE A 24 2.79 -16.55 30.24
CA PHE A 24 1.63 -16.50 29.35
C PHE A 24 0.71 -15.33 29.69
N GLU A 25 -0.12 -14.97 28.71
CA GLU A 25 -1.22 -14.03 28.85
C GLU A 25 -2.42 -14.49 28.02
N PHE A 26 -3.61 -14.02 28.38
CA PHE A 26 -4.77 -14.16 27.51
C PHE A 26 -4.71 -13.07 26.44
N ASP A 27 -4.80 -13.46 25.17
CA ASP A 27 -4.92 -12.53 24.07
C ASP A 27 -6.32 -11.87 24.02
N GLY A 28 -6.52 -10.96 23.07
CA GLY A 28 -7.80 -10.26 22.87
C GLY A 28 -8.97 -11.18 22.49
N GLU A 29 -8.71 -12.44 22.14
CA GLU A 29 -9.70 -13.47 21.81
C GLU A 29 -9.91 -14.46 22.97
N GLY A 30 -9.20 -14.30 24.09
CA GLY A 30 -9.27 -15.19 25.25
C GLY A 30 -8.47 -16.48 25.11
N LYS A 31 -7.53 -16.57 24.16
CA LYS A 31 -6.60 -17.70 24.02
C LYS A 31 -5.30 -17.43 24.78
N ILE A 32 -4.64 -18.50 25.18
CA ILE A 32 -3.38 -18.43 25.92
C ILE A 32 -2.22 -18.22 24.92
N ALA A 33 -1.48 -17.13 25.09
CA ALA A 33 -0.30 -16.81 24.30
C ALA A 33 0.95 -16.72 25.18
N ARG A 34 2.09 -17.19 24.67
CA ARG A 34 3.40 -17.05 25.35
C ARG A 34 3.99 -15.66 25.12
N LYS A 35 4.26 -14.92 26.19
CA LYS A 35 4.85 -13.57 26.16
C LYS A 35 6.21 -13.55 25.46
N ASP A 36 7.07 -14.53 25.76
CA ASP A 36 8.43 -14.60 25.22
C ASP A 36 8.47 -14.87 23.70
N ARG A 37 7.44 -15.51 23.13
CA ARG A 37 7.34 -15.72 21.69
C ARG A 37 6.97 -14.44 20.97
N PHE A 38 6.03 -13.69 21.52
CA PHE A 38 5.64 -12.39 20.99
C PHE A 38 6.83 -11.41 21.01
N GLU A 39 7.53 -11.32 22.14
CA GLU A 39 8.72 -10.47 22.28
C GLU A 39 9.82 -10.86 21.29
N ARG A 40 10.13 -12.17 21.16
CA ARG A 40 11.10 -12.65 20.17
C ARG A 40 10.68 -12.35 18.74
N GLY A 41 9.38 -12.46 18.44
CA GLY A 41 8.82 -12.08 17.14
C GLY A 41 9.03 -10.60 16.84
N MET A 42 8.69 -9.72 17.78
CA MET A 42 8.87 -8.28 17.62
C MET A 42 10.33 -7.86 17.51
N ARG A 43 11.25 -8.51 18.23
CA ARG A 43 12.69 -8.29 18.06
C ARG A 43 13.17 -8.67 16.65
N ARG A 44 12.62 -9.72 16.04
CA ARG A 44 12.94 -10.07 14.64
C ARG A 44 12.42 -9.01 13.67
N VAL A 45 11.18 -8.54 13.89
CA VAL A 45 10.59 -7.45 13.07
C VAL A 45 11.44 -6.18 13.19
N HIS A 46 11.82 -5.78 14.40
CA HIS A 46 12.71 -4.64 14.62
C HIS A 46 14.07 -4.83 13.91
N GLY A 47 14.66 -6.04 13.97
CA GLY A 47 15.86 -6.37 13.21
C GLY A 47 15.69 -6.19 11.69
N MET A 48 14.59 -6.68 11.13
CA MET A 48 14.27 -6.46 9.71
C MET A 48 14.12 -4.97 9.37
N LEU A 49 13.50 -4.19 10.25
CA LEU A 49 13.34 -2.75 10.04
C LEU A 49 14.67 -1.99 10.16
N ILE A 50 15.64 -2.50 10.92
CA ILE A 50 17.02 -1.99 10.91
C ILE A 50 17.72 -2.33 9.59
N ASP A 51 17.57 -3.56 9.09
CA ASP A 51 18.18 -3.97 7.82
C ASP A 51 17.59 -3.20 6.62
N LEU A 52 16.35 -2.75 6.76
CA LEU A 52 15.67 -1.84 5.83
C LEU A 52 15.90 -0.36 6.16
N GLY A 53 16.72 -0.04 7.18
CA GLY A 53 17.01 1.28 7.76
C GLY A 53 15.81 2.19 8.03
N LEU A 54 14.67 1.58 8.32
CA LEU A 54 13.47 2.21 8.86
C LEU A 54 13.56 2.38 10.39
N SER A 55 14.45 1.63 11.03
CA SER A 55 14.69 1.66 12.47
C SER A 55 16.19 1.62 12.78
N SER A 56 16.54 1.98 14.02
CA SER A 56 17.91 2.07 14.50
C SER A 56 18.12 1.07 15.63
N SER A 57 19.28 0.40 15.63
CA SER A 57 19.69 -0.49 16.74
C SER A 57 20.01 0.25 18.03
N ARG A 58 20.12 1.59 17.98
CA ARG A 58 20.52 2.42 19.12
C ARG A 58 19.33 3.06 19.82
N ASP A 59 18.19 3.11 19.17
CA ASP A 59 17.01 3.83 19.67
C ASP A 59 16.07 2.88 20.40
N ALA A 60 15.44 3.38 21.47
CA ALA A 60 14.34 2.67 22.09
C ALA A 60 13.15 2.61 21.12
N TRP A 61 12.43 1.50 21.11
CA TRP A 61 11.30 1.28 20.22
C TRP A 61 10.10 0.70 20.97
N THR A 62 8.91 1.01 20.48
CA THR A 62 7.68 0.37 20.91
C THR A 62 7.13 -0.53 19.81
N VAL A 63 6.39 -1.56 20.21
CA VAL A 63 5.68 -2.45 19.28
C VAL A 63 4.81 -1.67 18.29
N LYS A 64 4.11 -0.64 18.79
CA LYS A 64 3.19 0.15 17.98
C LYS A 64 3.92 0.90 16.86
N GLU A 65 5.05 1.52 17.18
CA GLU A 65 5.86 2.27 16.21
C GLU A 65 6.42 1.35 15.13
N GLU A 66 7.02 0.21 15.52
CA GLU A 66 7.56 -0.75 14.55
C GLU A 66 6.46 -1.32 13.64
N LEU A 67 5.28 -1.61 14.18
CA LEU A 67 4.14 -2.05 13.38
C LEU A 67 3.63 -0.96 12.42
N GLN A 68 3.65 0.31 12.83
CA GLN A 68 3.29 1.43 11.94
C GLN A 68 4.29 1.60 10.80
N LYS A 69 5.59 1.52 11.09
CA LYS A 69 6.64 1.56 10.07
C LYS A 69 6.52 0.41 9.09
N LEU A 70 6.32 -0.81 9.58
CA LEU A 70 6.15 -1.99 8.73
C LEU A 70 4.90 -1.88 7.83
N LYS A 71 3.76 -1.43 8.38
CA LYS A 71 2.54 -1.23 7.60
C LYS A 71 2.76 -0.23 6.48
N LYS A 72 3.32 0.95 6.81
CA LYS A 72 3.62 1.98 5.83
C LYS A 72 4.55 1.45 4.74
N TYR A 73 5.61 0.74 5.10
CA TYR A 73 6.54 0.16 4.13
C TYR A 73 5.86 -0.84 3.18
N ILE A 74 4.94 -1.67 3.69
CA ILE A 74 4.18 -2.61 2.86
C ILE A 74 3.23 -1.86 1.92
N GLU A 75 2.54 -0.82 2.41
CA GLU A 75 1.65 0.02 1.61
C GLU A 75 2.42 0.74 0.50
N ASP A 76 3.56 1.35 0.83
CA ASP A 76 4.46 2.03 -0.11
C ASP A 76 4.99 1.03 -1.17
N MET A 77 5.36 -0.19 -0.77
CA MET A 77 5.79 -1.24 -1.70
C MET A 77 4.69 -1.70 -2.65
N GLN A 78 3.45 -1.84 -2.15
CA GLN A 78 2.30 -2.19 -2.98
C GLN A 78 1.99 -1.08 -3.99
N ARG A 79 1.99 0.17 -3.53
CA ARG A 79 1.81 1.35 -4.38
C ARG A 79 2.86 1.44 -5.47
N LEU A 80 4.15 1.28 -5.12
CA LEU A 80 5.24 1.30 -6.07
C LEU A 80 5.09 0.20 -7.12
N LYS A 81 4.76 -1.03 -6.70
CA LYS A 81 4.51 -2.15 -7.61
C LYS A 81 3.40 -1.84 -8.60
N ASP A 82 2.28 -1.31 -8.12
CA ASP A 82 1.14 -0.99 -8.97
C ASP A 82 1.49 0.10 -10.01
N LEU A 83 2.19 1.15 -9.58
CA LEU A 83 2.68 2.21 -10.47
C LEU A 83 3.61 1.69 -11.54
N VAL A 84 4.61 0.88 -11.17
CA VAL A 84 5.56 0.29 -12.11
C VAL A 84 4.82 -0.57 -13.13
N CYS A 85 3.88 -1.41 -12.69
CA CYS A 85 3.09 -2.23 -13.61
C CYS A 85 2.28 -1.40 -14.61
N ILE A 86 1.68 -0.29 -14.18
CA ILE A 86 0.94 0.63 -15.07
C ILE A 86 1.90 1.27 -16.08
N VAL A 87 3.03 1.80 -15.62
CA VAL A 87 3.97 2.53 -16.48
C VAL A 87 4.66 1.60 -17.47
N GLU A 88 5.06 0.40 -17.08
CA GLU A 88 5.75 -0.56 -17.96
C GLU A 88 4.83 -1.16 -19.03
N GLN A 89 3.53 -1.23 -18.76
CA GLN A 89 2.53 -1.77 -19.69
C GLN A 89 1.87 -0.70 -20.54
N ALA A 90 2.26 0.57 -20.36
CA ALA A 90 1.69 1.68 -21.11
C ALA A 90 2.01 1.55 -22.61
N PRO A 91 1.01 1.69 -23.49
CA PRO A 91 1.26 1.94 -24.91
C PRO A 91 2.16 3.17 -25.09
N GLU A 92 2.97 3.18 -26.16
CA GLU A 92 3.97 4.24 -26.40
C GLU A 92 3.35 5.65 -26.49
N ASP A 93 2.11 5.72 -26.97
CA ASP A 93 1.34 6.94 -27.20
C ASP A 93 0.33 7.26 -26.09
N ALA A 94 0.36 6.53 -24.97
CA ALA A 94 -0.48 6.84 -23.82
C ALA A 94 0.06 8.06 -23.03
N GLU A 95 -0.84 8.92 -22.59
CA GLU A 95 -0.51 10.14 -21.84
C GLU A 95 -0.98 10.06 -20.38
N TYR A 96 -2.15 9.45 -20.18
CA TYR A 96 -2.82 9.34 -18.88
C TYR A 96 -3.24 7.90 -18.59
N PHE A 97 -3.58 7.66 -17.33
CA PHE A 97 -4.18 6.41 -16.87
C PHE A 97 -5.40 6.70 -16.00
N ASN A 98 -6.51 6.01 -16.28
CA ASN A 98 -7.70 6.05 -15.44
C ASN A 98 -7.61 4.95 -14.37
N LEU A 99 -7.49 5.33 -13.10
CA LEU A 99 -7.36 4.39 -11.99
C LEU A 99 -8.63 3.56 -11.74
N GLU A 100 -9.81 4.11 -12.03
CA GLU A 100 -11.10 3.45 -11.79
C GLU A 100 -11.37 2.38 -12.86
N ASN A 101 -11.20 2.74 -14.12
CA ASN A 101 -11.48 1.86 -15.26
C ASN A 101 -10.28 0.97 -15.63
N ARG A 102 -9.08 1.31 -15.15
CA ARG A 102 -7.81 0.65 -15.48
C ARG A 102 -7.50 0.68 -16.97
N GLU A 103 -7.66 1.85 -17.59
CA GLU A 103 -7.46 2.08 -19.02
C GLU A 103 -6.45 3.21 -19.24
N TYR A 104 -5.68 3.10 -20.31
CA TYR A 104 -4.80 4.17 -20.78
C TYR A 104 -5.61 5.17 -21.60
N VAL A 105 -5.25 6.45 -21.51
CA VAL A 105 -5.95 7.54 -22.19
C VAL A 105 -4.95 8.44 -22.92
N LYS A 106 -5.35 8.94 -24.09
CA LYS A 106 -4.62 9.96 -24.88
C LYS A 106 -5.59 10.85 -25.65
N ASN A 107 -5.07 11.87 -26.32
CA ASN A 107 -5.82 12.72 -27.26
C ASN A 107 -7.07 13.36 -26.64
N ILE A 108 -6.97 13.85 -25.40
CA ILE A 108 -8.09 14.55 -24.76
C ILE A 108 -8.39 15.84 -25.55
N ASP A 109 -9.65 16.03 -25.93
CA ASP A 109 -10.11 17.24 -26.60
C ASP A 109 -10.03 18.45 -25.65
N VAL A 110 -8.92 19.18 -25.76
CA VAL A 110 -8.59 20.31 -24.88
C VAL A 110 -9.60 21.45 -25.01
N GLU A 111 -10.14 21.69 -26.21
CA GLU A 111 -11.12 22.75 -26.44
C GLU A 111 -12.42 22.46 -25.69
N HIS A 112 -12.94 21.24 -25.82
CA HIS A 112 -14.14 20.81 -25.08
C HIS A 112 -13.89 20.70 -23.58
N LEU A 113 -12.68 20.31 -23.17
CA LEU A 113 -12.28 20.28 -21.77
C LEU A 113 -12.29 21.69 -21.15
N ASP A 114 -11.77 22.69 -21.86
CA ASP A 114 -11.72 24.07 -21.38
C ASP A 114 -13.12 24.68 -21.30
N ILE A 115 -13.99 24.39 -22.27
CA ILE A 115 -15.41 24.77 -22.22
C ILE A 115 -16.09 24.11 -21.01
N ALA A 116 -15.91 22.80 -20.81
CA ALA A 116 -16.51 22.08 -19.69
C ALA A 116 -16.02 22.58 -18.33
N LYS A 117 -14.76 23.05 -18.22
CA LYS A 117 -14.23 23.68 -17.01
C LYS A 117 -14.79 25.07 -16.76
N ALA A 118 -14.97 25.87 -17.82
CA ALA A 118 -15.50 27.22 -17.73
C ALA A 118 -16.99 27.23 -17.39
N GLU A 119 -17.76 26.31 -17.97
CA GLU A 119 -19.21 26.21 -17.81
C GLU A 119 -19.65 24.77 -17.47
N PRO A 120 -19.38 24.28 -16.24
CA PRO A 120 -19.70 22.90 -15.86
C PRO A 120 -21.19 22.55 -15.91
N SER A 121 -22.08 23.54 -15.83
CA SER A 121 -23.53 23.34 -15.96
C SER A 121 -24.00 23.10 -17.39
N GLU A 122 -23.21 23.54 -18.38
CA GLU A 122 -23.45 23.31 -19.81
C GLU A 122 -22.70 22.07 -20.31
N SER A 123 -22.20 21.23 -19.39
CA SER A 123 -21.24 20.16 -19.64
C SER A 123 -21.43 19.41 -20.97
N HIS A 124 -20.31 19.17 -21.64
CA HIS A 124 -20.25 18.38 -22.86
C HIS A 124 -19.39 17.14 -22.63
N LEU A 125 -19.65 16.09 -23.40
CA LEU A 125 -18.77 14.93 -23.44
C LEU A 125 -17.44 15.35 -24.08
N ILE A 126 -16.35 15.04 -23.38
CA ILE A 126 -14.98 15.35 -23.80
C ILE A 126 -14.44 14.11 -24.50
N ASN A 127 -14.15 14.25 -25.79
CA ASN A 127 -13.63 13.15 -26.61
C ASN A 127 -12.18 12.84 -26.23
N HIS A 128 -11.83 11.56 -26.28
CA HIS A 128 -10.49 11.04 -26.02
C HIS A 128 -10.40 9.61 -26.53
N ASP A 129 -9.19 9.07 -26.64
CA ASP A 129 -9.00 7.65 -26.95
C ASP A 129 -8.71 6.88 -25.66
N THR A 130 -9.31 5.69 -25.52
CA THR A 130 -8.99 4.75 -24.43
C THR A 130 -8.36 3.47 -24.97
N CYS A 131 -7.46 2.87 -24.20
CA CYS A 131 -6.88 1.56 -24.49
C CYS A 131 -6.95 0.68 -23.24
N GLY A 132 -7.67 -0.43 -23.37
CA GLY A 132 -7.81 -1.44 -22.33
C GLY A 132 -6.73 -2.53 -22.42
N LYS A 133 -7.06 -3.70 -21.88
CA LYS A 133 -6.17 -4.88 -21.83
C LYS A 133 -5.95 -5.57 -23.18
N ASP A 134 -6.83 -5.32 -24.14
CA ASP A 134 -6.72 -5.84 -25.50
C ASP A 134 -5.68 -5.10 -26.34
N GLY A 135 -5.18 -3.96 -25.86
CA GLY A 135 -4.17 -3.14 -26.54
C GLY A 135 -4.74 -2.38 -27.74
N VAL A 136 -6.07 -2.31 -27.87
CA VAL A 136 -6.74 -1.63 -28.98
C VAL A 136 -7.23 -0.26 -28.52
N TRP A 137 -6.84 0.77 -29.27
CA TRP A 137 -7.35 2.12 -29.06
C TRP A 137 -8.79 2.24 -29.59
N THR A 138 -9.67 2.78 -28.77
CA THR A 138 -11.06 3.08 -29.12
C THR A 138 -11.38 4.53 -28.81
N GLU A 139 -12.05 5.20 -29.75
CA GLU A 139 -12.61 6.53 -29.51
C GLU A 139 -13.68 6.43 -28.43
N ASN A 140 -13.60 7.33 -27.46
CA ASN A 140 -14.49 7.40 -26.32
C ASN A 140 -14.79 8.86 -25.97
N SER A 141 -15.76 9.06 -25.09
CA SER A 141 -16.17 10.39 -24.64
C SER A 141 -16.70 10.31 -23.22
N ALA A 142 -16.27 11.22 -22.35
CA ALA A 142 -16.66 11.20 -20.95
C ALA A 142 -16.91 12.59 -20.39
N TRP A 143 -17.64 12.64 -19.27
CA TRP A 143 -17.88 13.86 -18.52
C TRP A 143 -16.60 14.36 -17.84
N LEU A 144 -16.57 15.66 -17.51
CA LEU A 144 -15.45 16.31 -16.84
C LEU A 144 -14.98 15.57 -15.58
N GLU A 145 -15.90 15.01 -14.80
CA GLU A 145 -15.59 14.23 -13.59
C GLU A 145 -14.69 13.02 -13.87
N ASN A 146 -14.90 12.35 -15.00
CA ASN A 146 -14.07 11.22 -15.40
C ASN A 146 -12.69 11.70 -15.88
N ILE A 147 -12.62 12.84 -16.57
CA ILE A 147 -11.35 13.43 -16.98
C ILE A 147 -10.53 13.87 -15.75
N HIS A 148 -11.17 14.35 -14.69
CA HIS A 148 -10.50 14.71 -13.45
C HIS A 148 -9.95 13.51 -12.66
N SER A 149 -10.42 12.29 -12.90
CA SER A 149 -9.86 11.09 -12.26
C SER A 149 -8.65 10.50 -13.00
N LEU A 150 -8.29 11.08 -14.15
CA LEU A 150 -7.11 10.68 -14.90
C LEU A 150 -5.83 11.15 -14.21
N VAL A 151 -4.81 10.28 -14.24
CA VAL A 151 -3.48 10.58 -13.70
C VAL A 151 -2.48 10.55 -14.85
N MET A 152 -1.62 11.56 -14.93
CA MET A 152 -0.57 11.61 -15.96
C MET A 152 0.45 10.50 -15.74
N LEU A 153 0.83 9.81 -16.81
CA LEU A 153 1.89 8.79 -16.75
C LEU A 153 3.26 9.41 -16.44
N ALA A 154 3.47 10.68 -16.80
CA ALA A 154 4.67 11.43 -16.42
C ALA A 154 4.79 11.60 -14.90
N ASP A 155 3.69 12.01 -14.25
CA ASP A 155 3.64 12.18 -12.79
C ASP A 155 3.84 10.83 -12.08
N MET A 156 3.28 9.75 -12.61
CA MET A 156 3.51 8.40 -12.08
C MET A 156 5.00 7.99 -12.17
N LYS A 157 5.68 8.31 -13.28
CA LYS A 157 7.11 8.05 -13.43
C LYS A 157 7.93 8.83 -12.40
N GLU A 158 7.57 10.09 -12.15
CA GLU A 158 8.20 10.90 -11.11
C GLU A 158 7.95 10.32 -9.71
N GLU A 159 6.72 9.90 -9.41
CA GLU A 159 6.38 9.24 -8.13
C GLU A 159 7.21 7.97 -7.92
N ILE A 160 7.36 7.12 -8.95
CA ILE A 160 8.22 5.93 -8.91
C ILE A 160 9.67 6.30 -8.56
N LEU A 161 10.23 7.34 -9.18
CA LEU A 161 11.60 7.80 -8.91
C LEU A 161 11.78 8.28 -7.47
N VAL A 162 10.82 9.05 -6.96
CA VAL A 162 10.85 9.54 -5.57
C VAL A 162 10.74 8.38 -4.59
N MET A 163 9.79 7.46 -4.80
CA MET A 163 9.56 6.32 -3.92
C MET A 163 10.76 5.35 -3.95
N SER A 164 11.26 5.00 -5.12
CA SER A 164 12.43 4.12 -5.25
C SER A 164 13.68 4.72 -4.61
N GLY A 165 13.95 6.02 -4.84
CA GLY A 165 15.06 6.71 -4.19
C GLY A 165 14.93 6.78 -2.67
N ALA A 166 13.72 7.03 -2.14
CA ALA A 166 13.46 7.01 -0.71
C ALA A 166 13.72 5.62 -0.09
N MET A 167 13.35 4.56 -0.81
CA MET A 167 13.57 3.18 -0.37
C MET A 167 15.04 2.75 -0.42
N GLU A 168 15.81 3.25 -1.40
CA GLU A 168 17.25 3.02 -1.46
C GLU A 168 18.00 3.76 -0.36
N ALA A 169 17.57 4.98 -0.02
CA ALA A 169 18.17 5.79 1.04
C ALA A 169 18.00 5.20 2.44
N CYS A 170 17.09 4.23 2.61
CA CYS A 170 16.92 3.50 3.86
C CYS A 170 17.87 2.30 3.99
N LYS A 171 18.69 1.92 3.01
CA LYS A 171 19.67 0.82 3.15
C LYS A 171 21.02 1.31 3.68
#